data_AF-A0A956QGX2-F1
#
_entry.id   AF-A0A956QGX2-F1
#
_cell.length_a   1.000
_cell.length_b   1.000
_cell.length_c   1.000
_cell.angle_alpha   90.00
_cell.angle_beta   90.00
_cell.angle_gamma   90.00
#
_symmetry.space_group_name_H-M   'P 1'
#
loop_
_entity.id
_entity.type
_entity.pdbx_description
1 polymer ?
#
loop_
_entity_poly.entity_id
_entity_poly.type
_entity_poly.pdbx_seq_one_letter_code
_entity_poly.pdbx_strand_id
1 'polypeptide(L)'
;HDYFKFLKFGFGRATDLACMHIRRGRLSRTDGLELVRMHDGQFPWEYLGKPLERILDDIEMTLDEFMKICDRFTNKKIFKVDSRGNLVKDRHGNLTKVNYDNC
;
A
#
# COMPACT_ATOMS: atom_id res chain seq x y z
N HIS A 1 -2.60 6.15 8.30
CA HIS A 1 -1.14 6.30 8.43
C HIS A 1 -0.39 5.40 7.45
N ASP A 2 -0.61 4.07 7.49
CA ASP A 2 0.26 3.13 6.76
C ASP A 2 0.04 3.12 5.25
N TYR A 3 -1.21 3.25 4.80
CA TYR A 3 -1.52 3.24 3.36
C TYR A 3 -0.90 4.45 2.63
N PHE A 4 -1.06 5.67 3.14
CA PHE A 4 -0.44 6.87 2.52
C PHE A 4 1.10 6.85 2.58
N LYS A 5 1.68 6.27 3.64
CA LYS A 5 3.14 6.01 3.69
C LYS A 5 3.54 5.08 2.53
N PHE A 6 2.79 4.02 2.29
CA PHE A 6 3.01 3.11 1.17
C PHE A 6 2.88 3.82 -0.19
N LEU A 7 1.85 4.63 -0.41
CA LEU A 7 1.67 5.39 -1.66
C LEU A 7 2.87 6.31 -1.96
N LYS A 8 3.46 6.91 -0.93
CA LYS A 8 4.55 7.87 -1.08
C LYS A 8 5.93 7.20 -1.21
N PHE A 9 6.15 6.10 -0.48
CA PHE A 9 7.49 5.53 -0.28
C PHE A 9 7.63 4.05 -0.66
N GLY A 10 6.53 3.33 -0.93
CA GLY A 10 6.57 1.92 -1.35
C GLY A 10 6.77 0.89 -0.23
N PHE A 11 6.64 1.30 1.04
CA PHE A 11 6.74 0.40 2.19
C PHE A 11 5.76 0.78 3.29
N GLY A 12 5.32 -0.22 4.04
CA GLY A 12 4.39 -0.09 5.15
C GLY A 12 4.88 -0.78 6.41
N ARG A 13 3.95 -1.16 7.27
CA ARG A 13 4.23 -1.78 8.57
C ARG A 13 4.91 -3.15 8.42
N ALA A 14 4.52 -3.94 7.41
CA ALA A 14 5.10 -5.26 7.23
C ALA A 14 6.59 -5.17 6.90
N THR A 15 6.99 -4.20 6.06
CA THR A 15 8.41 -3.93 5.78
C THR A 15 9.17 -3.54 7.05
N ASP A 16 8.63 -2.62 7.85
CA ASP A 16 9.29 -2.17 9.09
C ASP A 16 9.53 -3.37 10.06
N LEU A 17 8.54 -4.26 10.20
CA LEU A 17 8.63 -5.45 11.03
C LEU A 17 9.61 -6.48 10.43
N ALA A 18 9.51 -6.79 9.14
CA ALA A 18 10.39 -7.73 8.45
C ALA A 18 11.86 -7.31 8.59
N CYS A 19 12.18 -6.04 8.32
CA CYS A 19 13.52 -5.48 8.50
C CYS A 19 14.05 -5.60 9.93
N MET A 20 13.17 -5.48 10.93
CA MET A 20 13.56 -5.65 12.35
C MET A 20 13.86 -7.12 12.66
N HIS A 21 13.04 -8.07 12.18
CA HIS A 21 13.24 -9.49 12.42
C HIS A 21 14.44 -10.07 11.66
N ILE A 22 14.68 -9.62 10.43
CA ILE A 22 15.88 -9.99 9.64
C ILE A 22 17.15 -9.56 10.35
N ARG A 23 17.22 -8.30 10.82
CA ARG A 23 18.39 -7.80 11.58
C ARG A 23 18.64 -8.57 12.88
N ARG A 24 17.60 -9.18 13.45
CA ARG A 24 17.68 -10.00 14.67
C ARG A 24 17.95 -11.49 14.37
N GLY A 25 18.12 -11.87 13.11
CA GLY A 25 18.29 -13.27 12.71
C GLY A 25 17.06 -14.15 12.95
N ARG A 26 15.87 -13.55 13.12
CA ARG A 26 14.61 -14.26 13.40
C ARG A 26 13.77 -14.56 12.16
N LEU A 27 14.17 -14.01 11.03
CA LEU A 27 13.47 -14.12 9.76
C LEU A 27 14.49 -14.08 8.63
N SER A 28 14.35 -14.95 7.64
CA SER A 28 15.18 -14.90 6.44
C SER A 28 14.75 -13.74 5.53
N ARG A 29 15.65 -13.28 4.65
CA ARG A 29 15.32 -12.22 3.69
C ARG A 29 14.22 -12.65 2.72
N THR A 30 14.22 -13.92 2.30
CA THR A 30 13.21 -14.49 1.42
C THR A 30 11.84 -14.50 2.06
N ASP A 31 11.72 -14.98 3.31
CA ASP A 31 10.44 -15.04 4.02
C ASP A 31 9.93 -13.63 4.33
N GLY A 32 10.84 -12.70 4.69
CA GLY A 32 10.50 -11.30 4.88
C GLY A 32 9.94 -10.65 3.63
N LEU A 33 10.53 -10.94 2.46
CA LEU A 33 10.04 -10.43 1.19
C LEU A 33 8.63 -10.95 0.85
N GLU A 34 8.36 -12.21 1.12
CA GLU A 34 7.03 -12.81 0.93
C GLU A 34 5.99 -12.16 1.84
N LEU A 35 6.29 -12.00 3.13
CA LEU A 35 5.41 -11.33 4.09
C LEU A 35 5.11 -9.89 3.68
N VAL A 36 6.13 -9.14 3.24
CA VAL A 36 5.95 -7.77 2.76
C VAL A 36 5.03 -7.73 1.53
N ARG A 37 5.19 -8.66 0.59
CA ARG A 37 4.34 -8.75 -0.60
C ARG A 37 2.88 -9.06 -0.27
N MET A 38 2.63 -9.86 0.77
CA MET A 38 1.28 -10.21 1.19
C MET A 38 0.59 -9.07 1.95
N HIS A 39 1.32 -8.35 2.80
CA HIS A 39 0.70 -7.47 3.79
C HIS A 39 0.82 -5.97 3.49
N ASP A 40 1.88 -5.50 2.83
CA ASP A 40 2.00 -4.08 2.52
C ASP A 40 1.20 -3.70 1.27
N GLY A 41 0.58 -2.52 1.31
CA GLY A 41 -0.06 -1.93 0.14
C GLY A 41 -1.49 -2.38 -0.15
N GLN A 42 -2.09 -3.14 0.76
CA GLN A 42 -3.51 -3.47 0.70
C GLN A 42 -4.36 -2.20 0.78
N PHE A 43 -5.31 -2.05 -0.14
CA PHE A 43 -6.25 -0.95 -0.17
C PHE A 43 -7.18 -1.03 1.05
N PRO A 44 -7.39 0.08 1.78
CA PRO A 44 -8.09 0.06 3.06
C PRO A 44 -9.62 0.06 2.89
N TRP A 45 -10.19 -1.00 2.30
CA TRP A 45 -11.64 -1.15 2.14
C TRP A 45 -12.40 -1.17 3.47
N GLU A 46 -11.72 -1.56 4.54
CA GLU A 46 -12.30 -1.66 5.88
C GLU A 46 -11.26 -1.24 6.92
N TYR A 47 -11.72 -0.64 8.00
CA TYR A 47 -10.93 -0.38 9.18
C TYR A 47 -11.72 -0.74 10.44
N LEU A 48 -11.20 -1.68 11.23
CA LEU A 48 -11.81 -2.16 12.48
C LEU A 48 -13.27 -2.61 12.35
N GLY A 49 -13.62 -3.41 11.32
CA GLY A 49 -14.99 -3.86 11.12
C GLY A 49 -15.89 -2.85 10.41
N LYS A 50 -15.40 -1.64 10.12
CA LYS A 50 -16.18 -0.57 9.49
C LYS A 50 -15.77 -0.40 8.02
N PRO A 51 -16.71 -0.47 7.07
CA PRO A 51 -16.45 -0.18 5.67
C PRO A 51 -15.88 1.24 5.51
N LEU A 52 -14.96 1.41 4.56
CA LEU A 52 -14.34 2.68 4.25
C LEU A 52 -15.39 3.75 3.93
N GLU A 53 -16.42 3.38 3.17
CA GLU A 53 -17.50 4.29 2.77
C GLU A 53 -18.16 4.94 3.99
N ARG A 54 -18.37 4.18 5.08
CA ARG A 54 -18.96 4.71 6.32
C ARG A 54 -18.06 5.73 7.00
N ILE A 55 -16.74 5.52 6.93
CA ILE A 55 -15.75 6.43 7.50
C ILE A 55 -15.66 7.71 6.66
N LEU A 56 -15.78 7.58 5.33
CA LEU A 56 -15.77 8.72 4.41
C LEU A 56 -17.05 9.55 4.49
N ASP A 57 -18.21 8.92 4.70
CA ASP A 57 -19.50 9.58 4.91
C ASP A 57 -19.45 10.55 6.12
N ASP A 58 -18.80 10.14 7.22
CA ASP A 58 -18.65 10.96 8.43
C ASP A 58 -17.87 12.27 8.20
N ILE A 59 -17.11 12.35 7.09
CA ILE A 59 -16.32 13.52 6.70
C ILE A 59 -16.80 14.14 5.36
N GLU A 60 -18.01 13.78 4.92
CA GLU A 60 -18.64 14.28 3.68
C GLU A 60 -17.77 14.06 2.43
N MET A 61 -17.08 12.92 2.36
CA MET A 61 -16.19 12.57 1.25
C MET A 61 -16.73 11.36 0.49
N THR A 62 -16.71 11.41 -0.84
CA THR A 62 -17.04 10.25 -1.66
C THR A 62 -15.83 9.32 -1.83
N LEU A 63 -16.09 8.03 -2.08
CA LEU A 63 -15.04 7.07 -2.39
C LEU A 63 -14.21 7.51 -3.61
N ASP A 64 -14.84 8.07 -4.64
CA ASP A 64 -14.15 8.56 -5.84
C ASP A 64 -13.21 9.73 -5.55
N GLU A 65 -13.62 10.66 -4.68
CA GLU A 65 -12.74 11.76 -4.23
C GLU A 65 -11.55 11.22 -3.45
N PHE A 66 -11.80 10.28 -2.54
CA PHE A 66 -10.73 9.60 -1.81
C PHE A 66 -9.74 8.91 -2.76
N MET A 67 -10.23 8.16 -3.75
CA MET A 67 -9.35 7.52 -4.74
C MET A 67 -8.54 8.53 -5.55
N LYS A 68 -9.14 9.65 -5.97
CA LYS A 68 -8.42 10.74 -6.67
C LYS A 68 -7.34 11.37 -5.80
N ILE A 69 -7.59 11.53 -4.50
CA ILE A 69 -6.60 12.02 -3.54
C ILE A 69 -5.45 11.01 -3.43
N CYS A 70 -5.75 9.72 -3.22
CA CYS A 70 -4.74 8.67 -3.18
C CYS A 70 -3.85 8.69 -4.44
N ASP A 71 -4.45 8.74 -5.63
CA ASP A 71 -3.70 8.74 -6.90
C ASP A 71 -2.81 9.97 -7.06
N ARG A 72 -3.24 11.13 -6.57
CA ARG A 72 -2.45 12.37 -6.57
C ARG A 72 -1.22 12.28 -5.68
N PHE A 73 -1.34 11.65 -4.52
CA PHE A 73 -0.23 11.50 -3.56
C PHE A 73 0.65 10.28 -3.82
N THR A 74 0.28 9.43 -4.78
CA THR A 74 1.04 8.23 -5.12
C THR A 74 2.27 8.58 -5.97
N ASN A 75 3.43 8.08 -5.54
CA ASN A 75 4.67 8.23 -6.28
C ASN A 75 4.72 7.26 -7.47
N LYS A 76 4.37 7.75 -8.66
CA LYS A 76 4.33 6.98 -9.91
C LYS A 76 5.67 6.36 -10.33
N LYS A 77 6.81 6.75 -9.74
CA LYS A 77 8.12 6.12 -10.01
C LYS A 77 8.29 4.77 -9.31
N ILE A 78 7.50 4.53 -8.25
CA ILE A 78 7.60 3.33 -7.41
C ILE A 78 6.61 2.25 -7.87
N PHE A 79 5.52 2.66 -8.50
CA PHE A 79 4.40 1.79 -8.87
C PHE A 79 4.25 1.63 -10.39
N LYS A 80 3.65 0.52 -10.80
CA LYS A 80 3.34 0.26 -12.21
C LYS A 80 2.34 1.29 -12.73
N VAL A 81 2.62 1.82 -13.91
CA VAL A 81 1.74 2.73 -14.65
C VAL A 81 1.45 2.16 -16.04
N ASP A 82 0.29 2.53 -16.60
CA ASP A 82 -0.08 2.20 -17.97
C ASP A 82 0.65 3.10 -18.98
N SER A 83 0.40 2.88 -20.28
CA SER A 83 0.99 3.68 -21.37
C SER A 83 0.57 5.16 -21.36
N ARG A 84 -0.48 5.50 -20.60
CA ARG A 84 -1.01 6.86 -20.44
C ARG A 84 -0.53 7.52 -19.13
N GLY A 85 0.27 6.81 -18.32
CA GLY A 85 0.80 7.30 -17.05
C GLY A 85 -0.20 7.20 -15.87
N ASN A 86 -1.25 6.41 -16.00
CA ASN A 86 -2.19 6.12 -14.90
C ASN A 86 -1.70 4.93 -14.08
N LEU A 87 -2.00 4.94 -12.79
CA LEU A 87 -1.61 3.85 -11.88
C LEU A 87 -2.38 2.57 -12.22
N VAL A 88 -1.67 1.45 -12.32
CA VAL A 88 -2.28 0.14 -12.52
C VAL A 88 -2.64 -0.44 -11.15
N LYS A 89 -3.94 -0.72 -10.96
CA LYS A 89 -4.49 -1.34 -9.76
C LYS A 89 -5.06 -2.72 -10.08
N ASP A 90 -5.00 -3.64 -9.13
CA ASP A 90 -5.68 -4.94 -9.25
C ASP A 90 -7.19 -4.81 -9.01
N ARG A 91 -7.92 -5.93 -9.07
CA ARG A 91 -9.36 -5.99 -8.81
C ARG A 91 -9.78 -5.56 -7.38
N HIS A 92 -8.82 -5.49 -6.46
CA HIS A 92 -9.00 -5.06 -5.08
C HIS A 92 -8.48 -3.63 -4.86
N GLY A 93 -8.10 -2.89 -5.91
CA GLY A 93 -7.59 -1.52 -5.79
C GLY A 93 -6.13 -1.42 -5.34
N ASN A 94 -5.42 -2.54 -5.20
CA ASN A 94 -4.03 -2.55 -4.74
C ASN A 94 -3.06 -2.14 -5.84
N LEU A 95 -2.01 -1.41 -5.47
CA LEU A 95 -0.94 -1.01 -6.39
C LEU A 95 0.18 -2.04 -6.43
N THR A 96 0.73 -2.27 -7.63
CA THR A 96 1.90 -3.14 -7.81
C THR A 96 3.18 -2.32 -7.87
N LYS A 97 4.20 -2.65 -7.06
CA LYS A 97 5.51 -2.00 -7.11
C LYS A 97 6.28 -2.43 -8.36
N VAL A 98 7.12 -1.54 -8.88
CA VAL A 98 8.05 -1.85 -9.98
C VAL A 98 9.21 -2.71 -9.47
N ASN A 99 9.68 -2.46 -8.24
CA ASN A 99 10.74 -3.22 -7.60
C ASN A 99 10.40 -3.50 -6.11
N TYR A 100 10.86 -4.65 -5.60
CA TYR A 100 10.72 -5.11 -4.23
C TYR A 100 12.07 -5.25 -3.49
N ASP A 101 13.20 -4.86 -4.08
CA ASP A 101 14.55 -5.02 -3.51
C ASP A 101 14.82 -4.21 -2.22
N ASN A 102 13.87 -3.38 -1.78
CA ASN A 102 13.98 -2.50 -0.61
C ASN A 102 13.93 -3.22 0.75
N CYS A 103 14.05 -4.55 0.80
CA CYS A 103 14.03 -5.36 2.03
C CYS A 103 15.22 -6.30 2.05
#